data_AF-A0A9Q9ZV59-F1
#
_entry.id   AF-A0A9Q9ZV59-F1
#
_cell.length_a   1.000
_cell.length_b   1.000
_cell.length_c   1.000
_cell.angle_alpha   90.00
_cell.angle_beta   90.00
_cell.angle_gamma   90.00
#
_symmetry.space_group_name_H-M   'P 1'
#
loop_
_entity.id
_entity.type
_entity.pdbx_description
1 polymer ?
#
loop_
_entity_poly.entity_id
_entity_poly.type
_entity_poly.pdbx_seq_one_letter_code
_entity_poly.pdbx_strand_id
1 'polypeptide(L)'
;MVEEMEVKGQRYFKGGQKKGQKRPAQDGIKRRRLDATSVSYFRRVSERLSEGFTEDEEKALFVENVLSEVKGQSVLVSMDMTGSVALERLLSLASPAQVAGVLAELGGETGSEFRDVSCDQCGGHVMESALRQAHRWNEDDSDVTQEDEEHCGMLEAEVKAVCGVVRESLVQFLKDPYGSHVLRTLVQVLSGSLSPAAAAQTGKKQKKAKAEVQDFEIPVSFWWELKHLSERLMENMETVTI
;
A
#
# COMPACT_ATOMS: atom_id res chain seq x y z
N MET A 1 74.89 5.89 6.98
CA MET A 1 74.73 4.56 6.36
C MET A 1 74.14 3.67 7.43
N VAL A 2 72.92 3.14 7.37
CA VAL A 2 71.94 2.94 6.29
C VAL A 2 70.55 2.91 6.97
N GLU A 3 69.51 3.22 6.20
CA GLU A 3 68.09 3.40 6.55
C GLU A 3 67.47 2.33 7.47
N GLU A 4 66.65 2.78 8.43
CA GLU A 4 65.55 1.96 8.99
C GLU A 4 64.26 2.28 8.22
N MET A 5 63.81 1.31 7.42
CA MET A 5 62.55 1.34 6.69
C MET A 5 61.54 0.46 7.43
N GLU A 6 60.53 1.07 8.05
CA GLU A 6 59.41 0.37 8.67
C GLU A 6 58.53 -0.30 7.61
N VAL A 7 58.48 -1.63 7.60
CA VAL A 7 57.60 -2.41 6.72
C VAL A 7 56.24 -2.58 7.39
N LYS A 8 55.24 -1.88 6.86
CA LYS A 8 53.81 -2.01 7.19
C LYS A 8 53.31 -3.42 6.90
N GLY A 9 52.90 -4.15 7.94
CA GLY A 9 52.19 -5.42 7.85
C GLY A 9 50.76 -5.24 7.32
N GLN A 10 50.54 -5.64 6.08
CA GLN A 10 49.24 -5.70 5.42
C GLN A 10 48.43 -6.88 6.02
N ARG A 11 47.43 -6.59 6.85
CA ARG A 11 46.45 -7.59 7.31
C ARG A 11 45.33 -7.72 6.28
N TYR A 12 45.26 -8.88 5.63
CA TYR A 12 44.18 -9.27 4.72
C TYR A 12 42.83 -9.28 5.46
N PHE A 13 41.92 -8.38 5.07
CA PHE A 13 40.51 -8.43 5.45
C PHE A 13 39.78 -9.46 4.56
N LYS A 14 39.46 -10.62 5.13
CA LYS A 14 38.60 -11.62 4.48
C LYS A 14 37.14 -11.23 4.73
N GLY A 15 36.51 -10.59 3.73
CA GLY A 15 35.10 -10.23 3.74
C GLY A 15 34.21 -11.47 3.74
N GLY A 16 33.59 -11.77 4.88
CA GLY A 16 32.52 -12.76 4.97
C GLY A 16 31.20 -12.17 4.51
N GLN A 17 30.82 -12.41 3.25
CA GLN A 17 29.45 -12.19 2.79
C GLN A 17 28.52 -13.16 3.52
N LYS A 18 27.71 -12.64 4.46
CA LYS A 18 26.55 -13.36 4.99
C LYS A 18 25.54 -13.53 3.84
N LYS A 19 25.47 -14.73 3.28
CA LYS A 19 24.42 -15.15 2.34
C LYS A 19 23.07 -14.96 3.03
N GLY A 20 22.24 -14.06 2.50
CA GLY A 20 20.84 -13.96 2.86
C GLY A 20 20.16 -15.31 2.66
N GLN A 21 19.47 -15.77 3.69
CA GLN A 21 18.60 -16.94 3.63
C GLN A 21 17.54 -16.71 2.57
N LYS A 22 17.66 -17.41 1.42
CA LYS A 22 16.56 -17.53 0.46
C LYS A 22 15.46 -18.35 1.14
N ARG A 23 14.29 -17.73 1.30
CA ARG A 23 13.05 -18.44 1.69
C ARG A 23 12.78 -19.54 0.66
N PRO A 24 12.23 -20.71 1.07
CA PRO A 24 11.91 -21.76 0.13
C PRO A 24 10.85 -21.25 -0.85
N ALA A 25 11.06 -21.54 -2.14
CA ALA A 25 10.11 -21.26 -3.19
C ALA A 25 8.85 -22.08 -2.91
N GLN A 26 7.74 -21.41 -2.58
CA GLN A 26 6.43 -22.04 -2.56
C GLN A 26 6.03 -22.42 -3.98
N ASP A 27 5.42 -23.59 -4.09
CA ASP A 27 5.10 -24.32 -5.30
C ASP A 27 4.38 -23.47 -6.38
N GLY A 28 4.95 -23.49 -7.58
CA GLY A 28 4.28 -24.03 -8.77
C GLY A 28 3.10 -23.28 -9.40
N ILE A 29 2.52 -22.25 -8.81
CA ILE A 29 1.56 -21.40 -9.53
C ILE A 29 2.39 -20.41 -10.35
N LYS A 30 2.38 -20.55 -11.68
CA LYS A 30 2.85 -19.47 -12.57
C LYS A 30 2.01 -18.24 -12.23
N ARG A 31 2.54 -17.36 -11.37
CA ARG A 31 1.94 -16.04 -11.13
C ARG A 31 1.75 -15.41 -12.51
N ARG A 32 0.51 -15.05 -12.84
CA ARG A 32 0.24 -14.27 -14.03
C ARG A 32 1.06 -12.98 -13.89
N ARG A 33 1.82 -12.64 -14.92
CA ARG A 33 2.69 -11.46 -14.95
C ARG A 33 2.20 -10.55 -16.06
N LEU A 34 2.36 -9.26 -15.86
CA LEU A 34 2.21 -8.30 -16.94
C LEU A 34 3.16 -8.66 -18.09
N ASP A 35 2.68 -8.52 -19.32
CA ASP A 35 3.51 -8.69 -20.51
C ASP A 35 4.47 -7.49 -20.67
N ALA A 36 5.48 -7.65 -21.52
CA ALA A 36 6.51 -6.63 -21.70
C ALA A 36 5.95 -5.28 -22.20
N THR A 37 4.87 -5.30 -22.98
CA THR A 37 4.21 -4.09 -23.49
C THR A 37 3.54 -3.35 -22.35
N SER A 38 2.77 -4.06 -21.51
CA SER A 38 2.12 -3.50 -20.32
C SER A 38 3.14 -2.93 -19.33
N VAL A 39 4.24 -3.65 -19.06
CA VAL A 39 5.32 -3.13 -18.21
C VAL A 39 5.93 -1.84 -18.79
N SER A 40 6.14 -1.78 -20.10
CA SER A 40 6.65 -0.56 -20.75
C SER A 40 5.64 0.58 -20.76
N TYR A 41 4.35 0.29 -20.76
CA TYR A 41 3.29 1.27 -20.59
C TYR A 41 3.34 1.88 -19.19
N PHE A 42 3.29 1.06 -18.12
CA PHE A 42 3.31 1.56 -16.75
C PHE A 42 4.62 2.28 -16.37
N ARG A 43 5.74 1.92 -17.01
CA ARG A 43 6.98 2.71 -16.90
C ARG A 43 6.81 4.15 -17.39
N ARG A 44 6.24 4.32 -18.59
CA ARG A 44 5.95 5.64 -19.18
C ARG A 44 4.92 6.42 -18.36
N VAL A 45 3.92 5.72 -17.81
CA VAL A 45 2.97 6.32 -16.86
C VAL A 45 3.71 6.87 -15.63
N SER A 46 4.61 6.09 -15.03
CA SER A 46 5.38 6.52 -13.87
C SER A 46 6.31 7.71 -14.17
N GLU A 47 6.90 7.75 -15.37
CA GLU A 47 7.69 8.88 -15.87
C GLU A 47 6.82 10.13 -15.99
N ARG A 48 5.67 10.05 -16.67
CA ARG A 48 4.72 11.17 -16.81
C ARG A 48 4.21 11.69 -15.46
N LEU A 49 3.89 10.80 -14.52
CA LEU A 49 3.51 11.16 -13.15
C LEU A 49 4.65 11.87 -12.40
N SER A 50 5.91 11.58 -12.72
CA SER A 50 7.07 12.25 -12.10
C SER A 50 7.30 13.67 -12.65
N GLU A 51 6.91 13.91 -13.91
CA GLU A 51 6.99 15.24 -14.54
C GLU A 51 5.95 16.22 -13.98
N GLY A 52 4.79 15.71 -13.54
CA GLY A 52 3.69 16.50 -13.00
C GLY A 52 2.82 17.17 -14.07
N PHE A 53 1.66 17.67 -13.70
CA PHE A 53 0.68 18.25 -14.63
C PHE A 53 0.61 19.77 -14.45
N THR A 54 0.43 20.51 -15.55
CA THR A 54 0.26 21.97 -15.50
C THR A 54 -1.20 22.37 -15.32
N GLU A 55 -2.13 21.52 -15.77
CA GLU A 55 -3.56 21.76 -15.72
C GLU A 55 -4.27 20.60 -15.00
N ASP A 56 -5.26 20.92 -14.17
CA ASP A 56 -6.03 19.92 -13.42
C ASP A 56 -6.89 19.04 -14.33
N GLU A 57 -7.38 19.60 -15.45
CA GLU A 57 -8.12 18.86 -16.48
C GLU A 57 -7.22 17.81 -17.16
N GLU A 58 -5.98 18.16 -17.49
CA GLU A 58 -5.00 17.23 -18.06
C GLU A 58 -4.70 16.08 -17.09
N LYS A 59 -4.51 16.41 -15.80
CA LYS A 59 -4.31 15.44 -14.72
C LYS A 59 -5.50 14.48 -14.61
N ALA A 60 -6.71 15.00 -14.57
CA ALA A 60 -7.94 14.21 -14.43
C ALA A 60 -8.10 13.23 -15.59
N LEU A 61 -7.96 13.72 -16.83
CA LEU A 61 -8.02 12.89 -18.04
C LEU A 61 -6.92 11.83 -18.05
N PHE A 62 -5.71 12.16 -17.62
CA PHE A 62 -4.63 11.19 -17.54
C PHE A 62 -4.94 10.08 -16.53
N VAL A 63 -5.40 10.45 -15.32
CA VAL A 63 -5.76 9.49 -14.27
C VAL A 63 -6.87 8.56 -14.74
N GLU A 64 -7.94 9.11 -15.32
CA GLU A 64 -9.08 8.34 -15.83
C GLU A 64 -8.67 7.34 -16.91
N ASN A 65 -7.83 7.77 -17.86
CA ASN A 65 -7.33 6.90 -18.93
C ASN A 65 -6.47 5.75 -18.38
N VAL A 66 -5.56 6.03 -17.44
CA VAL A 66 -4.71 4.99 -16.87
C VAL A 66 -5.54 4.02 -16.02
N LEU A 67 -6.49 4.50 -15.22
CA LEU A 67 -7.37 3.63 -14.43
C LEU A 67 -8.26 2.75 -15.31
N SER A 68 -8.69 3.25 -16.46
CA SER A 68 -9.42 2.46 -17.46
C SER A 68 -8.58 1.30 -18.01
N GLU A 69 -7.28 1.49 -18.22
CA GLU A 69 -6.34 0.42 -18.61
C GLU A 69 -6.06 -0.58 -17.48
N VAL A 70 -6.13 -0.14 -16.22
CA VAL A 70 -5.93 -1.00 -15.03
C VAL A 70 -7.15 -1.90 -14.78
N LYS A 71 -8.35 -1.45 -15.16
CA LYS A 71 -9.61 -2.19 -14.97
C LYS A 71 -9.54 -3.61 -15.55
N GLY A 72 -9.99 -4.60 -14.79
CA GLY A 72 -9.92 -6.02 -15.18
C GLY A 72 -8.53 -6.68 -15.08
N GLN A 73 -7.48 -5.92 -14.75
CA GLN A 73 -6.14 -6.44 -14.47
C GLN A 73 -5.50 -5.82 -13.20
N SER A 74 -6.31 -5.19 -12.36
CA SER A 74 -5.92 -4.50 -11.12
C SER A 74 -4.96 -5.31 -10.25
N VAL A 75 -5.32 -6.57 -9.95
CA VAL A 75 -4.51 -7.48 -9.13
C VAL A 75 -3.13 -7.75 -9.77
N LEU A 76 -3.08 -7.91 -11.09
CA LEU A 76 -1.81 -8.15 -11.81
C LEU A 76 -0.92 -6.90 -11.79
N VAL A 77 -1.52 -5.73 -11.98
CA VAL A 77 -0.79 -4.44 -11.94
C VAL A 77 -0.27 -4.18 -10.53
N SER A 78 -1.09 -4.40 -9.50
CA SER A 78 -0.72 -4.16 -8.10
C SER A 78 0.41 -5.05 -7.60
N MET A 79 0.52 -6.27 -8.12
CA MET A 79 1.57 -7.23 -7.72
C MET A 79 2.80 -7.21 -8.66
N ASP A 80 2.81 -6.35 -9.68
CA ASP A 80 3.98 -6.15 -10.55
C ASP A 80 4.89 -5.03 -10.03
N MET A 81 6.21 -5.20 -10.12
CA MET A 81 7.18 -4.23 -9.60
C MET A 81 7.11 -2.84 -10.26
N THR A 82 6.73 -2.77 -11.54
CA THR A 82 6.61 -1.48 -12.25
C THR A 82 5.17 -0.97 -12.17
N GLY A 83 4.21 -1.87 -12.33
CA GLY A 83 2.77 -1.57 -12.22
C GLY A 83 2.40 -0.99 -10.85
N SER A 84 2.87 -1.60 -9.76
CA SER A 84 2.52 -1.17 -8.39
C SER A 84 2.95 0.26 -8.13
N VAL A 85 4.20 0.61 -8.49
CA VAL A 85 4.76 1.95 -8.26
C VAL A 85 4.00 3.01 -9.06
N ALA A 86 3.58 2.69 -10.28
CA ALA A 86 2.75 3.60 -11.08
C ALA A 86 1.38 3.78 -10.42
N LEU A 87 0.74 2.69 -9.98
CA LEU A 87 -0.58 2.71 -9.37
C LEU A 87 -0.60 3.42 -8.01
N GLU A 88 0.40 3.21 -7.16
CA GLU A 88 0.56 3.93 -5.88
C GLU A 88 0.57 5.45 -6.08
N ARG A 89 1.33 5.93 -7.08
CA ARG A 89 1.39 7.36 -7.43
C ARG A 89 0.06 7.85 -8.00
N LEU A 90 -0.56 7.05 -8.87
CA LEU A 90 -1.83 7.39 -9.49
C LEU A 90 -2.95 7.56 -8.44
N LEU A 91 -3.00 6.67 -7.45
CA LEU A 91 -3.98 6.71 -6.35
C LEU A 91 -3.91 8.01 -5.54
N SER A 92 -2.72 8.62 -5.42
CA SER A 92 -2.57 9.93 -4.75
C SER A 92 -3.16 11.11 -5.53
N LEU A 93 -3.40 10.92 -6.83
CA LEU A 93 -3.99 11.93 -7.72
C LEU A 93 -5.46 11.64 -8.06
N ALA A 94 -5.95 10.43 -7.72
CA ALA A 94 -7.29 9.98 -8.01
C ALA A 94 -8.34 10.62 -7.08
N SER A 95 -9.59 10.69 -7.54
CA SER A 95 -10.73 11.05 -6.68
C SER A 95 -11.07 9.92 -5.71
N PRO A 96 -11.79 10.20 -4.59
CA PRO A 96 -12.25 9.17 -3.66
C PRO A 96 -13.03 8.05 -4.35
N ALA A 97 -13.92 8.40 -5.29
CA ALA A 97 -14.68 7.43 -6.09
C ALA A 97 -13.79 6.53 -6.95
N GLN A 98 -12.75 7.08 -7.57
CA GLN A 98 -11.78 6.31 -8.36
C GLN A 98 -10.96 5.35 -7.48
N VAL A 99 -10.56 5.79 -6.28
CA VAL A 99 -9.87 4.93 -5.31
C VAL A 99 -10.79 3.78 -4.87
N ALA A 100 -12.07 4.06 -4.60
CA ALA A 100 -13.06 3.05 -4.28
C ALA A 100 -13.20 2.04 -5.44
N GLY A 101 -13.28 2.50 -6.69
CA GLY A 101 -13.32 1.63 -7.86
C GLY A 101 -12.09 0.71 -7.98
N VAL A 102 -10.89 1.21 -7.67
CA VAL A 102 -9.68 0.37 -7.62
C VAL A 102 -9.75 -0.65 -6.50
N LEU A 103 -10.19 -0.27 -5.30
CA LEU A 103 -10.34 -1.21 -4.18
C LEU A 103 -11.36 -2.30 -4.50
N ALA A 104 -12.51 -1.96 -5.08
CA ALA A 104 -13.51 -2.91 -5.52
C ALA A 104 -12.94 -3.93 -6.52
N GLU A 105 -12.18 -3.45 -7.52
CA GLU A 105 -11.50 -4.32 -8.50
C GLU A 105 -10.40 -5.18 -7.86
N LEU A 106 -9.74 -4.72 -6.79
CA LEU A 106 -8.74 -5.50 -6.06
C LEU A 106 -9.37 -6.52 -5.10
N GLY A 107 -10.58 -6.25 -4.60
CA GLY A 107 -11.36 -7.19 -3.82
C GLY A 107 -11.98 -8.30 -4.66
N GLY A 108 -12.28 -8.03 -5.94
CA GLY A 108 -12.99 -8.97 -6.79
C GLY A 108 -14.44 -9.20 -6.32
N GLU A 109 -15.10 -10.25 -6.84
CA GLU A 109 -16.52 -10.51 -6.50
C GLU A 109 -16.74 -10.90 -5.03
N THR A 110 -15.71 -11.43 -4.36
CA THR A 110 -15.84 -12.03 -3.02
C THR A 110 -15.00 -11.33 -1.94
N GLY A 111 -14.17 -10.35 -2.30
CA GLY A 111 -13.20 -9.73 -1.40
C GLY A 111 -11.96 -10.60 -1.12
N SER A 112 -11.91 -11.85 -1.61
CA SER A 112 -10.88 -12.83 -1.22
C SER A 112 -9.47 -12.43 -1.64
N GLU A 113 -9.38 -11.63 -2.70
CA GLU A 113 -8.18 -11.14 -3.34
C GLU A 113 -7.49 -10.05 -2.49
N PHE A 114 -8.23 -9.35 -1.63
CA PHE A 114 -7.64 -8.35 -0.72
C PHE A 114 -6.54 -8.94 0.15
N ARG A 115 -6.71 -10.18 0.65
CA ARG A 115 -5.68 -10.84 1.45
C ARG A 115 -4.42 -11.07 0.64
N ASP A 116 -4.55 -11.62 -0.56
CA ASP A 116 -3.42 -12.01 -1.39
C ASP A 116 -2.64 -10.79 -1.88
N VAL A 117 -3.35 -9.70 -2.23
CA VAL A 117 -2.71 -8.42 -2.60
C VAL A 117 -2.06 -7.77 -1.38
N SER A 118 -2.72 -7.72 -0.22
CA SER A 118 -2.19 -7.07 0.98
C SER A 118 -0.93 -7.73 1.54
N CYS A 119 -0.81 -9.05 1.39
CA CYS A 119 0.34 -9.84 1.83
C CYS A 119 1.43 -10.00 0.75
N ASP A 120 1.33 -9.27 -0.36
CA ASP A 120 2.36 -9.23 -1.41
C ASP A 120 3.31 -8.03 -1.22
N GLN A 121 4.56 -8.20 -1.66
CA GLN A 121 5.62 -7.20 -1.53
C GLN A 121 5.36 -5.90 -2.29
N CYS A 122 4.60 -5.96 -3.38
CA CYS A 122 4.21 -4.83 -4.21
C CYS A 122 2.76 -4.45 -3.88
N GLY A 123 1.88 -5.45 -3.82
CA GLY A 123 0.46 -5.26 -3.57
C GLY A 123 0.16 -4.59 -2.23
N GLY A 124 0.91 -4.91 -1.18
CA GLY A 124 0.75 -4.29 0.15
C GLY A 124 0.93 -2.78 0.11
N HIS A 125 1.89 -2.27 -0.67
CA HIS A 125 2.11 -0.84 -0.82
C HIS A 125 0.99 -0.14 -1.61
N VAL A 126 0.40 -0.81 -2.59
CA VAL A 126 -0.80 -0.31 -3.29
C VAL A 126 -1.98 -0.22 -2.33
N MET A 127 -2.22 -1.27 -1.54
CA MET A 127 -3.29 -1.29 -0.53
C MET A 127 -3.11 -0.18 0.50
N GLU A 128 -1.90 0.01 1.02
CA GLU A 128 -1.60 1.11 1.93
C GLU A 128 -1.85 2.48 1.28
N SER A 129 -1.47 2.66 0.01
CA SER A 129 -1.64 3.91 -0.73
C SER A 129 -3.11 4.24 -0.97
N ALA A 130 -3.93 3.24 -1.32
CA ALA A 130 -5.37 3.37 -1.47
C ALA A 130 -6.05 3.71 -0.14
N LEU A 131 -5.77 2.94 0.92
CA LEU A 131 -6.35 3.16 2.25
C LEU A 131 -6.03 4.56 2.79
N ARG A 132 -4.82 5.08 2.54
CA ARG A 132 -4.44 6.44 2.96
C ARG A 132 -5.27 7.54 2.31
N GLN A 133 -5.95 7.28 1.18
CA GLN A 133 -6.85 8.27 0.57
C GLN A 133 -8.18 8.40 1.33
N ALA A 134 -8.48 7.51 2.29
CA ALA A 134 -9.71 7.55 3.08
C ALA A 134 -9.92 8.84 3.89
N HIS A 135 -8.87 9.64 4.14
CA HIS A 135 -9.05 10.96 4.77
C HIS A 135 -9.85 11.94 3.91
N ARG A 136 -9.93 11.67 2.60
CA ARG A 136 -10.61 12.48 1.59
C ARG A 136 -12.05 12.02 1.34
N TRP A 137 -12.57 11.12 2.17
CA TRP A 137 -13.89 10.50 1.98
C TRP A 137 -15.06 11.49 1.96
N ASN A 138 -14.85 12.72 2.46
CA ASN A 138 -15.82 13.82 2.44
C ASN A 138 -15.36 15.01 1.57
N GLU A 139 -14.30 14.87 0.75
CA GLU A 139 -13.79 15.98 -0.09
C GLU A 139 -14.65 16.27 -1.32
N ASP A 140 -15.63 15.43 -1.64
CA ASP A 140 -16.59 15.69 -2.73
C ASP A 140 -17.69 16.73 -2.34
N ASP A 141 -17.53 17.43 -1.20
CA ASP A 141 -18.50 18.38 -0.63
C ASP A 141 -18.55 19.76 -1.32
N SER A 142 -17.77 20.03 -2.38
CA SER A 142 -17.71 21.38 -2.98
C SER A 142 -18.83 21.72 -3.96
N ASP A 143 -19.69 20.77 -4.35
CA ASP A 143 -20.91 21.06 -5.12
C ASP A 143 -21.90 19.88 -5.02
N VAL A 144 -22.51 19.68 -3.84
CA VAL A 144 -23.38 18.52 -3.54
C VAL A 144 -24.48 18.35 -4.58
N THR A 145 -24.27 17.41 -5.51
CA THR A 145 -25.32 16.75 -6.27
C THR A 145 -25.61 15.39 -5.63
N GLN A 146 -26.79 14.82 -5.85
CA GLN A 146 -27.17 13.51 -5.28
C GLN A 146 -26.22 12.37 -5.65
N GLU A 147 -25.42 12.52 -6.70
CA GLU A 147 -24.44 11.53 -7.16
C GLU A 147 -23.22 11.46 -6.22
N ASP A 148 -22.86 12.57 -5.56
CA ASP A 148 -21.67 12.68 -4.69
C ASP A 148 -21.87 12.00 -3.33
N GLU A 149 -23.09 12.02 -2.78
CA GLU A 149 -23.44 11.26 -1.56
C GLU A 149 -23.27 9.75 -1.75
N GLU A 150 -23.59 9.22 -2.94
CA GLU A 150 -23.35 7.82 -3.28
C GLU A 150 -21.83 7.52 -3.35
N HIS A 151 -21.02 8.48 -3.80
CA HIS A 151 -19.58 8.32 -4.03
C HIS A 151 -18.77 8.36 -2.73
N CYS A 152 -19.12 9.24 -1.78
CA CYS A 152 -18.58 9.24 -0.42
C CYS A 152 -18.81 7.88 0.27
N GLY A 153 -19.98 7.27 0.05
CA GLY A 153 -20.32 5.94 0.57
C GLY A 153 -19.51 4.80 -0.04
N MET A 154 -19.05 4.92 -1.30
CA MET A 154 -18.30 3.86 -1.97
C MET A 154 -16.95 3.61 -1.31
N LEU A 155 -16.16 4.66 -1.03
CA LEU A 155 -14.84 4.49 -0.42
C LEU A 155 -14.97 3.95 1.01
N GLU A 156 -15.95 4.43 1.77
CA GLU A 156 -16.27 3.89 3.09
C GLU A 156 -16.59 2.39 3.03
N ALA A 157 -17.44 1.98 2.07
CA ALA A 157 -17.84 0.60 1.88
C ALA A 157 -16.64 -0.31 1.57
N GLU A 158 -15.73 0.14 0.70
CA GLU A 158 -14.52 -0.62 0.35
C GLU A 158 -13.55 -0.73 1.52
N VAL A 159 -13.35 0.33 2.31
CA VAL A 159 -12.53 0.25 3.54
C VAL A 159 -13.12 -0.77 4.52
N LYS A 160 -14.45 -0.83 4.65
CA LYS A 160 -15.13 -1.84 5.48
C LYS A 160 -14.95 -3.25 4.93
N ALA A 161 -15.00 -3.42 3.60
CA ALA A 161 -14.75 -4.72 2.96
C ALA A 161 -13.33 -5.22 3.28
N VAL A 162 -12.32 -4.35 3.14
CA VAL A 162 -10.94 -4.65 3.54
C VAL A 162 -10.86 -5.01 5.03
N CYS A 163 -11.56 -4.26 5.90
CA CYS A 163 -11.60 -4.56 7.34
C CYS A 163 -12.19 -5.95 7.63
N GLY A 164 -13.26 -6.34 6.93
CA GLY A 164 -13.85 -7.67 7.03
C GLY A 164 -12.83 -8.77 6.78
N VAL A 165 -12.10 -8.69 5.66
CA VAL A 165 -11.07 -9.68 5.28
C VAL A 165 -9.92 -9.70 6.28
N VAL A 166 -9.46 -8.53 6.72
CA VAL A 166 -8.41 -8.41 7.73
C VAL A 166 -8.85 -9.04 9.06
N ARG A 167 -10.09 -8.81 9.49
CA ARG A 167 -10.65 -9.37 10.73
C ARG A 167 -10.75 -10.90 10.67
N GLU A 168 -11.19 -11.46 9.54
CA GLU A 168 -11.25 -12.90 9.33
C GLU A 168 -9.88 -13.56 9.37
N SER A 169 -8.85 -12.89 8.83
CA SER A 169 -7.49 -13.40 8.70
C SER A 169 -6.47 -12.69 9.61
N LEU A 170 -6.90 -12.13 10.74
CA LEU A 170 -6.12 -11.18 11.55
C LEU A 170 -4.72 -11.70 11.94
N VAL A 171 -4.64 -12.94 12.41
CA VAL A 171 -3.37 -13.56 12.83
C VAL A 171 -2.40 -13.73 11.66
N GLN A 172 -2.91 -13.94 10.45
CA GLN A 172 -2.08 -14.04 9.24
C GLN A 172 -1.48 -12.67 8.89
N PHE A 173 -2.31 -11.62 8.86
CA PHE A 173 -1.84 -10.25 8.64
C PHE A 173 -0.81 -9.81 9.68
N LEU A 174 -1.02 -10.12 10.97
CA LEU A 174 -0.06 -9.81 12.04
C LEU A 174 1.30 -10.48 11.87
N LYS A 175 1.34 -11.70 11.31
CA LYS A 175 2.57 -12.48 11.09
C LYS A 175 3.22 -12.21 9.74
N ASP A 176 2.47 -11.65 8.79
CA ASP A 176 2.95 -11.38 7.44
C ASP A 176 3.80 -10.09 7.39
N PRO A 177 4.99 -10.11 6.76
CA PRO A 177 5.87 -8.95 6.70
C PRO A 177 5.32 -7.78 5.87
N TYR A 178 4.32 -7.98 5.02
CA TYR A 178 3.68 -6.94 4.21
C TYR A 178 2.27 -6.65 4.73
N GLY A 179 1.49 -7.69 5.01
CA GLY A 179 0.13 -7.59 5.56
C GLY A 179 0.10 -6.81 6.88
N SER A 180 1.13 -6.93 7.72
CA SER A 180 1.21 -6.17 8.98
C SER A 180 1.30 -4.65 8.76
N HIS A 181 1.86 -4.19 7.64
CA HIS A 181 1.87 -2.77 7.25
C HIS A 181 0.50 -2.30 6.76
N VAL A 182 -0.22 -3.14 6.02
CA VAL A 182 -1.60 -2.86 5.59
C VAL A 182 -2.53 -2.77 6.80
N LEU A 183 -2.46 -3.74 7.70
CA LEU A 183 -3.24 -3.74 8.96
C LEU A 183 -2.95 -2.48 9.79
N ARG A 184 -1.69 -2.09 9.92
CA ARG A 184 -1.31 -0.86 10.65
C ARG A 184 -1.96 0.37 10.00
N THR A 185 -1.90 0.47 8.68
CA THR A 185 -2.50 1.59 7.93
C THR A 185 -4.02 1.59 8.07
N LEU A 186 -4.66 0.42 8.02
CA LEU A 186 -6.09 0.29 8.25
C LEU A 186 -6.50 0.78 9.64
N VAL A 187 -5.77 0.38 10.70
CA VAL A 187 -6.05 0.85 12.08
C VAL A 187 -5.92 2.37 12.18
N GLN A 188 -4.91 2.95 11.53
CA GLN A 188 -4.72 4.40 11.45
C GLN A 188 -5.91 5.11 10.80
N VAL A 189 -6.35 4.59 9.65
CA VAL A 189 -7.52 5.10 8.92
C VAL A 189 -8.79 5.01 9.77
N LEU A 190 -9.06 3.85 10.37
CA LEU A 190 -10.25 3.64 11.21
C LEU A 190 -10.24 4.49 12.48
N SER A 191 -9.06 4.95 12.92
CA SER A 191 -8.91 5.85 14.07
C SER A 191 -8.96 7.34 13.72
N GLY A 192 -9.02 7.69 12.43
CA GLY A 192 -9.00 9.08 11.97
C GLY A 192 -7.64 9.76 12.10
N SER A 193 -6.55 8.98 12.10
CA SER A 193 -5.21 9.50 12.38
C SER A 193 -4.13 8.77 11.57
N LEU A 194 -3.59 9.44 10.56
CA LEU A 194 -2.55 8.90 9.68
C LEU A 194 -1.17 9.41 10.08
N SER A 195 -0.24 8.48 10.30
CA SER A 195 1.18 8.86 10.36
C SER A 195 1.75 8.98 8.94
N PRO A 196 2.77 9.83 8.72
CA PRO A 196 3.47 9.88 7.45
C PRO A 196 3.90 8.48 7.02
N ALA A 197 3.71 8.17 5.73
CA ALA A 197 4.16 6.90 5.18
C ALA A 197 5.64 6.72 5.54
N ALA A 198 5.99 5.53 6.05
CA ALA A 198 7.36 5.23 6.41
C ALA A 198 8.19 5.19 5.13
N ALA A 199 8.68 6.34 4.67
CA ALA A 199 9.63 6.42 3.57
C ALA A 199 10.75 5.42 3.88
N ALA A 200 10.94 4.45 2.98
CA ALA A 200 11.94 3.40 3.13
C ALA A 200 13.23 4.06 3.62
N GLN A 201 13.61 3.78 4.87
CA GLN A 201 14.77 4.38 5.51
C GLN A 201 16.02 3.89 4.81
N THR A 202 16.36 4.54 3.70
CA THR A 202 17.58 4.32 2.94
C THR A 202 18.74 4.91 3.73
N GLY A 203 19.22 4.17 4.72
CA GLY A 203 20.63 4.12 5.13
C GLY A 203 21.36 5.42 5.51
N LYS A 204 20.71 6.56 5.71
CA LYS A 204 21.35 7.78 6.22
C LYS A 204 20.55 8.33 7.39
N LYS A 205 21.22 8.47 8.54
CA LYS A 205 20.74 9.19 9.74
C LYS A 205 20.27 10.59 9.34
N GLN A 206 19.01 10.73 8.92
CA GLN A 206 18.34 12.01 8.92
C GLN A 206 17.75 12.21 10.31
N LYS A 207 18.09 13.35 10.91
CA LYS A 207 17.53 13.80 12.18
C LYS A 207 16.02 13.65 12.10
N LYS A 208 15.45 13.01 13.14
CA LYS A 208 14.03 12.77 13.36
C LYS A 208 13.27 14.10 13.27
N ALA A 209 12.87 14.49 12.05
CA ALA A 209 11.81 15.45 11.87
C ALA A 209 10.58 14.86 12.57
N LYS A 210 9.89 15.67 13.37
CA LYS A 210 8.67 15.25 14.05
C LYS A 210 7.69 14.89 12.95
N ALA A 211 7.45 13.59 12.77
CA ALA A 211 6.47 13.10 11.81
C ALA A 211 5.12 13.70 12.23
N GLU A 212 4.60 14.65 11.45
CA GLU A 212 3.31 15.28 11.73
C GLU A 212 2.22 14.27 11.40
N VAL A 213 1.41 13.96 12.40
CA VAL A 213 0.25 13.08 12.28
C VAL A 213 -0.86 13.91 11.66
N GLN A 214 -1.51 13.37 10.62
CA GLN A 214 -2.67 13.98 9.98
C GLN A 214 -3.93 13.38 10.61
N ASP A 215 -4.66 14.20 11.36
CA ASP A 215 -5.96 13.82 11.91
C ASP A 215 -7.09 14.25 10.95
N PHE A 216 -8.16 13.47 10.89
CA PHE A 216 -9.32 13.73 10.03
C PHE A 216 -10.59 13.11 10.63
N GLU A 217 -11.76 13.63 10.22
CA GLU A 217 -13.05 13.11 10.68
C GLU A 217 -13.35 11.75 10.06
N ILE A 218 -13.97 10.85 10.84
CA ILE A 218 -14.31 9.49 10.39
C ILE A 218 -15.81 9.21 10.52
N PRO A 219 -16.38 8.38 9.63
CA PRO A 219 -17.75 7.93 9.74
C PRO A 219 -17.94 7.01 10.95
N VAL A 220 -19.16 6.94 11.48
CA VAL A 220 -19.50 6.10 12.64
C VAL A 220 -19.19 4.62 12.38
N SER A 221 -19.30 4.17 11.13
CA SER A 221 -18.98 2.80 10.74
C SER A 221 -17.53 2.43 11.01
N PHE A 222 -16.57 3.35 10.86
CA PHE A 222 -15.15 3.09 11.12
C PHE A 222 -14.90 2.80 12.58
N TRP A 223 -15.63 3.47 13.48
CA TRP A 223 -15.57 3.19 14.91
C TRP A 223 -16.05 1.77 15.23
N TRP A 224 -17.15 1.31 14.59
CA TRP A 224 -17.62 -0.06 14.75
C TRP A 224 -16.63 -1.09 14.22
N GLU A 225 -16.03 -0.83 13.06
CA GLU A 225 -15.00 -1.70 12.49
C GLU A 225 -13.77 -1.80 13.41
N LEU A 226 -13.32 -0.68 13.99
CA LEU A 226 -12.23 -0.67 14.96
C LEU A 226 -12.59 -1.47 16.22
N LYS A 227 -13.82 -1.32 16.71
CA LYS A 227 -14.34 -2.11 17.84
C LYS A 227 -14.31 -3.61 17.53
N HIS A 228 -14.87 -4.04 16.40
CA HIS A 228 -14.88 -5.45 16.01
C HIS A 228 -13.47 -6.02 15.80
N LEU A 229 -12.56 -5.21 15.25
CA LEU A 229 -11.15 -5.59 15.10
C LEU A 229 -10.49 -5.81 16.47
N SER A 230 -10.80 -4.96 17.46
CA SER A 230 -10.29 -5.10 18.83
C SER A 230 -10.84 -6.34 19.53
N GLU A 231 -12.14 -6.62 19.41
CA GLU A 231 -12.77 -7.84 19.95
C GLU A 231 -12.11 -9.08 19.36
N ARG A 232 -11.94 -9.10 18.03
CA ARG A 232 -11.28 -10.20 17.34
C ARG A 232 -9.82 -10.39 17.76
N LEU A 233 -9.11 -9.31 18.05
CA LEU A 233 -7.74 -9.39 18.59
C LEU A 233 -7.73 -10.02 19.98
N MET A 234 -8.65 -9.64 20.87
CA MET A 234 -8.77 -10.18 22.23
C MET A 234 -9.06 -11.69 22.22
N GLU A 235 -10.01 -12.14 21.38
CA GLU A 235 -10.31 -13.57 21.19
C GLU A 235 -9.06 -14.38 20.78
N ASN A 236 -8.25 -13.82 19.87
CA ASN A 236 -7.01 -14.46 19.41
C ASN A 236 -5.91 -14.49 20.48
N MET A 237 -5.95 -13.62 21.50
CA MET A 237 -5.00 -13.63 22.61
C MET A 237 -5.40 -14.64 23.69
N GLU A 238 -6.70 -14.73 24.00
CA GLU A 238 -7.23 -15.70 24.97
C GLU A 238 -6.95 -17.15 24.52
N THR A 239 -7.08 -17.43 23.23
CA THR A 239 -6.83 -18.74 22.63
C THR A 239 -5.36 -19.18 22.61
N VAL A 240 -4.40 -18.26 22.82
CA VAL A 240 -2.95 -18.59 22.91
C VAL A 240 -2.54 -18.98 24.34
N THR A 241 -3.42 -18.82 25.33
CA THR A 241 -3.10 -19.04 26.76
C THR A 241 -3.41 -20.47 27.27
N ILE A 242 -3.26 -21.50 26.43
CA ILE A 242 -3.45 -22.92 26.82
C ILE A 242 -2.19 -23.73 26.54
#